data_AF-A0A0V0XVF2-F1
#
_entry.id   AF-A0A0V0XVF2-F1
#
_cell.length_a   1.000
_cell.length_b   1.000
_cell.length_c   1.000
_cell.angle_alpha   90.00
_cell.angle_beta   90.00
_cell.angle_gamma   90.00
#
_symmetry.space_group_name_H-M   'P 1'
#
loop_
_entity.id
_entity.type
_entity.pdbx_description
1 polymer ?
#
loop_
_entity_poly.entity_id
_entity_poly.type
_entity_poly.pdbx_seq_one_letter_code
_entity_poly.pdbx_strand_id
1 'polypeptide(L)'
;MIQFSNKAKMRKMQAESFNAPAFIPQNAFAPTPIGENPLPLLNAKSTAMEMRQAAMAFTSSTKQEFNGTANSEDADDEEPFDEVRLWEGGWKDRYYLVKFQCSPKDLKFRHHVANCYVEGLCWVLRYYYQGCCSWKWYFPFHYSPFASDFLNIGDLKIDFSEKTQPIKPLEQLMSVFPAASSKHLPKSWAALMHDPVRDNSTIIDMYPSDFKVDLNGKKYAWQGVVLLPFVDAERLNEALEEVYPDLTEEERFRNSQGNDVLFISSKHEAFGFIQSIYEGDFNDEWLNMDPSLCKGISLMVKPYNFHVPVGKTVHSPLPQCNDVENNHCILLESAVSRRLHLFYSSTIWCNPKPVLKPKDWDDDRDGRYRPVTGFVHTTF
;
A
#
# COMPACT_ATOMS: atom_id res chain seq x y z
N MET A 1 -5.74 37.24 -30.92
CA MET A 1 -4.97 36.65 -29.80
C MET A 1 -5.58 36.86 -28.41
N ILE A 2 -6.35 37.92 -28.14
CA ILE A 2 -6.96 38.17 -26.81
C ILE A 2 -8.26 37.35 -26.57
N GLN A 3 -9.02 37.00 -27.62
CA GLN A 3 -10.28 36.24 -27.47
C GLN A 3 -10.09 34.75 -27.10
N PHE A 4 -8.98 34.11 -27.47
CA PHE A 4 -8.69 32.73 -27.09
C PHE A 4 -8.31 32.58 -25.61
N SER A 5 -7.65 33.59 -25.04
CA SER A 5 -7.25 33.61 -23.62
C SER A 5 -8.48 33.72 -22.70
N ASN A 6 -9.47 34.53 -23.05
CA ASN A 6 -10.71 34.65 -22.28
C ASN A 6 -11.57 33.38 -22.33
N LYS A 7 -11.58 32.66 -23.46
CA LYS A 7 -12.32 31.41 -23.62
C LYS A 7 -11.69 30.26 -22.80
N ALA A 8 -10.36 30.22 -22.72
CA ALA A 8 -9.63 29.27 -21.88
C ALA A 8 -9.81 29.57 -20.37
N LYS A 9 -9.82 30.85 -19.99
CA LYS A 9 -10.03 31.29 -18.61
C LYS A 9 -11.47 31.03 -18.12
N MET A 10 -12.46 31.25 -18.99
CA MET A 10 -13.87 30.88 -18.76
C MET A 10 -14.05 29.36 -18.63
N ARG A 11 -13.41 28.56 -19.50
CA ARG A 11 -13.42 27.08 -19.38
C ARG A 11 -12.77 26.60 -18.08
N LYS A 12 -11.70 27.25 -17.63
CA LYS A 12 -11.05 26.94 -16.34
C LYS A 12 -11.94 27.28 -15.15
N MET A 13 -12.57 28.46 -15.15
CA MET A 13 -13.55 28.83 -14.11
C MET A 13 -14.80 27.93 -14.11
N GLN A 14 -15.27 27.50 -15.29
CA GLN A 14 -16.36 26.52 -15.39
C GLN A 14 -15.94 25.16 -14.83
N ALA A 15 -14.75 24.66 -15.18
CA ALA A 15 -14.21 23.41 -14.64
C ALA A 15 -13.99 23.46 -13.11
N GLU A 16 -13.56 24.61 -12.58
CA GLU A 16 -13.43 24.83 -11.12
C GLU A 16 -14.79 24.93 -10.42
N SER A 17 -15.83 25.43 -11.10
CA SER A 17 -17.20 25.48 -10.54
C SER A 17 -17.85 24.10 -10.37
N PHE A 18 -17.36 23.07 -11.07
CA PHE A 18 -17.78 21.67 -10.90
C PHE A 18 -17.12 20.97 -9.69
N ASN A 19 -16.14 21.60 -9.03
CA ASN A 19 -15.49 21.07 -7.84
C ASN A 19 -16.11 21.58 -6.52
N ALA A 20 -17.17 22.39 -6.57
CA ALA A 20 -17.93 22.75 -5.38
C ALA A 20 -19.00 21.69 -5.09
N PRO A 21 -19.15 21.20 -3.85
CA PRO A 21 -20.22 20.28 -3.50
C PRO A 21 -21.58 20.96 -3.73
N ALA A 22 -22.48 20.30 -4.48
CA ALA A 22 -23.82 20.79 -4.82
C ALA A 22 -24.71 21.09 -3.60
N PHE A 23 -24.31 20.61 -2.41
CA PHE A 23 -24.93 20.91 -1.13
C PHE A 23 -23.85 21.01 -0.05
N ILE A 24 -23.77 22.15 0.62
CA ILE A 24 -22.95 22.34 1.82
C ILE A 24 -23.89 22.28 3.02
N PRO A 25 -23.78 21.27 3.90
CA PRO A 25 -24.64 21.18 5.08
C PRO A 25 -24.34 22.36 6.02
N GLN A 26 -25.35 22.92 6.70
CA GLN A 26 -25.15 23.98 7.71
C GLN A 26 -24.91 23.42 9.13
N ASN A 27 -24.36 22.20 9.22
CA ASN A 27 -24.16 21.49 10.49
C ASN A 27 -22.67 21.16 10.72
N ALA A 28 -22.36 20.35 11.74
CA ALA A 28 -20.99 19.96 12.12
C ALA A 28 -20.15 19.26 11.02
N PHE A 29 -20.75 18.90 9.89
CA PHE A 29 -20.06 18.33 8.72
C PHE A 29 -19.81 19.35 7.61
N ALA A 30 -20.15 20.63 7.82
CA ALA A 30 -19.81 21.71 6.91
C ALA A 30 -18.29 21.93 6.88
N PRO A 31 -17.69 22.24 5.72
CA PRO A 31 -16.32 22.74 5.69
C PRO A 31 -16.26 24.08 6.45
N THR A 32 -15.54 24.10 7.57
CA THR A 32 -15.31 25.32 8.36
C THR A 32 -14.07 26.05 7.87
N PRO A 33 -14.13 27.40 7.73
CA PRO A 33 -12.96 28.21 7.43
C PRO A 33 -11.82 28.00 8.44
N ILE A 34 -10.58 28.13 7.98
CA ILE A 34 -9.39 28.04 8.85
C ILE A 34 -9.45 29.16 9.89
N GLY A 35 -9.59 28.79 11.17
CA GLY A 35 -9.68 29.71 12.30
C GLY A 35 -11.00 29.69 13.08
N GLU A 36 -12.03 29.00 12.58
CA GLU A 36 -13.31 28.82 13.29
C GLU A 36 -13.43 27.44 13.95
N ASN A 37 -14.12 27.38 15.09
CA ASN A 37 -14.38 26.12 15.80
C ASN A 37 -15.54 25.35 15.15
N PRO A 38 -15.38 24.04 14.86
CA PRO A 38 -16.45 23.24 14.28
C PRO A 38 -17.62 23.08 15.24
N LEU A 39 -18.84 23.02 14.68
CA LEU A 39 -20.06 22.77 15.46
C LEU A 39 -20.02 21.36 16.08
N PRO A 40 -20.55 21.16 17.31
CA PRO A 40 -20.52 19.85 17.97
C PRO A 40 -21.44 18.83 17.29
N LEU A 41 -20.94 17.60 17.14
CA LEU A 41 -21.65 16.48 16.52
C LEU A 41 -22.67 15.86 17.48
N LEU A 42 -23.95 16.21 17.33
CA LEU A 42 -25.05 15.52 18.00
C LEU A 42 -25.71 14.54 17.02
N ASN A 43 -25.55 13.25 17.30
CA ASN A 43 -26.23 12.14 16.62
C ASN A 43 -25.87 11.92 15.13
N ALA A 44 -24.58 11.69 14.88
CA ALA A 44 -23.97 11.53 13.55
C ALA A 44 -24.71 10.58 12.57
N LYS A 45 -25.38 9.54 13.09
CA LYS A 45 -26.10 8.56 12.26
C LYS A 45 -27.38 9.13 11.63
N SER A 46 -28.10 9.98 12.36
CA SER A 46 -29.31 10.67 11.86
C SER A 46 -28.94 11.67 10.76
N THR A 47 -27.90 12.45 11.02
CA THR A 47 -27.42 13.50 10.12
C THR A 47 -26.90 12.94 8.80
N ALA A 48 -26.17 11.83 8.83
CA ALA A 48 -25.72 11.14 7.62
C ALA A 48 -26.88 10.58 6.78
N MET A 49 -28.00 10.19 7.42
CA MET A 49 -29.19 9.70 6.73
C MET A 49 -29.94 10.84 6.02
N GLU A 50 -30.09 12.00 6.67
CA GLU A 50 -30.64 13.21 6.05
C GLU A 50 -29.80 13.68 4.86
N MET A 51 -28.46 13.65 4.97
CA MET A 51 -27.56 14.00 3.86
C MET A 51 -27.75 13.09 2.64
N ARG A 52 -27.96 11.79 2.86
CA ARG A 52 -28.26 10.84 1.77
C ARG A 52 -29.63 11.10 1.15
N GLN A 53 -30.64 11.41 1.96
CA GLN A 53 -31.98 11.71 1.47
C GLN A 53 -32.02 13.02 0.65
N ALA A 54 -31.32 14.07 1.10
CA ALA A 54 -31.21 15.33 0.37
C ALA A 54 -30.48 15.18 -0.97
N ALA A 55 -29.40 14.38 -1.03
CA ALA A 55 -28.69 14.07 -2.26
C ALA A 55 -29.56 13.26 -3.26
N MET A 56 -30.36 12.32 -2.75
CA MET A 56 -31.33 11.55 -3.54
C MET A 56 -32.51 12.41 -4.03
N ALA A 57 -32.96 13.40 -3.24
CA ALA A 57 -34.01 14.33 -3.65
C ALA A 57 -33.52 15.27 -4.76
N PHE A 58 -32.29 15.82 -4.64
CA PHE A 58 -31.68 16.67 -5.66
C PHE A 58 -31.56 15.96 -7.01
N THR A 59 -31.05 14.72 -7.00
CA THR A 59 -30.95 13.89 -8.22
C THR A 59 -32.30 13.54 -8.86
N SER A 60 -33.39 13.54 -8.08
CA SER A 60 -34.74 13.36 -8.62
C SER A 60 -35.31 14.66 -9.23
N SER A 61 -35.02 15.82 -8.63
CA SER A 61 -35.48 17.12 -9.14
C SER A 61 -34.77 17.53 -10.44
N THR A 62 -33.49 17.19 -10.63
CA THR A 62 -32.76 17.49 -11.87
C THR A 62 -33.28 16.70 -13.07
N LYS A 63 -34.01 15.60 -12.86
CA LYS A 63 -34.65 14.81 -13.93
C LYS A 63 -36.02 15.33 -14.35
N GLN A 64 -36.66 16.20 -13.57
CA GLN A 64 -38.04 16.63 -13.82
C GLN A 64 -38.18 18.02 -14.46
N GLU A 65 -37.11 18.82 -14.54
CA GLU A 65 -37.16 20.18 -15.13
C GLU A 65 -36.58 20.31 -16.55
N PHE A 66 -36.19 19.22 -17.22
CA PHE A 66 -35.78 19.25 -18.63
C PHE A 66 -36.92 18.81 -19.56
N ASN A 67 -37.98 19.62 -19.61
CA ASN A 67 -39.00 19.51 -20.65
C ASN A 67 -39.38 20.92 -21.13
N GLY A 68 -38.46 21.56 -21.83
CA GLY A 68 -38.61 22.90 -22.40
C GLY A 68 -37.59 23.12 -23.51
N THR A 69 -38.08 23.20 -24.74
CA THR A 69 -37.33 23.38 -25.99
C THR A 69 -36.30 24.50 -25.94
N ALA A 70 -35.02 24.15 -26.10
CA ALA A 70 -33.98 25.05 -26.58
C ALA A 70 -32.94 24.24 -27.36
N ASN A 71 -32.76 24.57 -28.64
CA ASN A 71 -31.68 24.08 -29.47
C ASN A 71 -30.32 24.47 -28.85
N SER A 72 -29.54 23.48 -28.46
CA SER A 72 -28.08 23.59 -28.34
C SER A 72 -27.48 22.25 -28.75
N GLU A 73 -27.10 22.18 -30.01
CA GLU A 73 -26.26 21.12 -30.59
C GLU A 73 -24.94 21.01 -29.81
N ASP A 74 -24.55 19.78 -29.51
CA ASP A 74 -23.19 19.29 -29.25
C ASP A 74 -22.43 19.80 -28.01
N ALA A 75 -22.90 19.38 -26.83
CA ALA A 75 -22.01 19.13 -25.70
C ALA A 75 -21.99 17.62 -25.45
N ASP A 76 -21.27 16.91 -26.32
CA ASP A 76 -21.06 15.48 -26.23
C ASP A 76 -20.44 15.13 -24.86
N ASP A 77 -21.04 14.15 -24.20
CA ASP A 77 -20.40 13.27 -23.22
C ASP A 77 -19.32 12.43 -23.94
N GLU A 78 -18.36 13.08 -24.59
CA GLU A 78 -17.30 12.43 -25.37
C GLU A 78 -16.40 11.67 -24.39
N GLU A 79 -16.44 10.33 -24.45
CA GLU A 79 -15.50 9.48 -23.74
C GLU A 79 -14.06 9.98 -24.02
N PRO A 80 -13.18 10.05 -23.01
CA PRO A 80 -11.81 10.49 -23.21
C PRO A 80 -11.16 9.70 -24.36
N PHE A 81 -10.61 10.42 -25.34
CA PHE A 81 -9.99 9.81 -26.51
C PHE A 81 -8.88 8.82 -26.11
N ASP A 82 -9.13 7.52 -26.27
CA ASP A 82 -8.12 6.48 -26.06
C ASP A 82 -7.19 6.41 -27.28
N GLU A 83 -5.97 6.90 -27.13
CA GLU A 83 -4.96 6.88 -28.20
C GLU A 83 -4.57 5.46 -28.63
N VAL A 84 -4.68 4.46 -27.72
CA VAL A 84 -4.24 3.09 -27.98
C VAL A 84 -5.20 2.35 -28.91
N ARG A 85 -6.51 2.52 -28.72
CA ARG A 85 -7.57 1.88 -29.52
C ARG A 85 -7.34 0.38 -29.65
N LEU A 86 -7.46 -0.33 -28.53
CA LEU A 86 -7.22 -1.78 -28.46
C LEU A 86 -8.11 -2.61 -29.40
N TRP A 87 -9.21 -2.04 -29.87
CA TRP A 87 -10.17 -2.66 -30.79
C TRP A 87 -9.81 -2.50 -32.28
N GLU A 88 -8.79 -1.70 -32.64
CA GLU A 88 -8.40 -1.44 -34.04
C GLU A 88 -7.06 -2.08 -34.40
N GLY A 89 -6.91 -2.50 -35.66
CA GLY A 89 -5.62 -2.98 -36.19
C GLY A 89 -4.45 -2.01 -35.89
N GLY A 90 -3.28 -2.56 -35.54
CA GLY A 90 -2.12 -1.76 -35.12
C GLY A 90 -2.11 -1.32 -33.65
N TRP A 91 -3.05 -1.81 -32.83
CA TRP A 91 -3.15 -1.49 -31.39
C TRP A 91 -1.88 -1.76 -30.60
N LYS A 92 -1.16 -2.85 -30.91
CA LYS A 92 0.05 -3.24 -30.19
C LYS A 92 1.16 -2.21 -30.36
N ASP A 93 1.29 -1.70 -31.57
CA ASP A 93 2.28 -0.68 -31.92
C ASP A 93 1.95 0.66 -31.27
N ARG A 94 0.67 1.07 -31.29
CA ARG A 94 0.20 2.26 -30.59
C ARG A 94 0.38 2.15 -29.07
N TYR A 95 0.08 1.00 -28.48
CA TYR A 95 0.26 0.77 -27.05
C TYR A 95 1.69 1.00 -26.58
N TYR A 96 2.66 0.36 -27.24
CA TYR A 96 4.07 0.50 -26.88
C TYR A 96 4.59 1.92 -27.13
N LEU A 97 4.14 2.57 -28.21
CA LEU A 97 4.48 3.96 -28.49
C LEU A 97 3.92 4.92 -27.43
N VAL A 98 2.66 4.78 -27.04
CA VAL A 98 1.98 5.71 -26.13
C VAL A 98 2.39 5.46 -24.67
N LYS A 99 2.41 4.19 -24.23
CA LYS A 99 2.60 3.82 -22.81
C LYS A 99 4.06 3.71 -22.41
N PHE A 100 4.92 3.25 -23.32
CA PHE A 100 6.36 3.07 -23.05
C PHE A 100 7.24 4.07 -23.78
N GLN A 101 6.67 4.93 -24.64
CA GLN A 101 7.43 5.90 -25.45
C GLN A 101 8.54 5.24 -26.28
N CYS A 102 8.34 3.98 -26.67
CA CYS A 102 9.31 3.19 -27.42
C CYS A 102 8.87 2.99 -28.86
N SER A 103 9.84 2.80 -29.75
CA SER A 103 9.55 2.51 -31.16
C SER A 103 8.80 1.19 -31.28
N PRO A 104 7.75 1.10 -32.12
CA PRO A 104 7.06 -0.17 -32.39
C PRO A 104 7.96 -1.28 -32.96
N LYS A 105 9.09 -0.89 -33.58
CA LYS A 105 10.07 -1.81 -34.14
C LYS A 105 11.04 -2.36 -33.09
N ASP A 106 11.04 -1.83 -31.87
CA ASP A 106 11.92 -2.29 -30.79
C ASP A 106 11.35 -3.54 -30.11
N LEU A 107 11.43 -4.66 -30.83
CA LEU A 107 11.00 -5.96 -30.30
C LEU A 107 11.85 -6.41 -29.12
N LYS A 108 13.12 -5.98 -29.05
CA LYS A 108 14.00 -6.28 -27.92
C LYS A 108 13.46 -5.66 -26.63
N PHE A 109 13.02 -4.41 -26.70
CA PHE A 109 12.38 -3.75 -25.56
C PHE A 109 11.10 -4.46 -25.14
N ARG A 110 10.22 -4.84 -26.08
CA ARG A 110 8.99 -5.59 -25.76
C ARG A 110 9.27 -6.89 -25.01
N HIS A 111 10.24 -7.66 -25.50
CA HIS A 111 10.68 -8.89 -24.85
C HIS A 111 11.35 -8.63 -23.50
N HIS A 112 12.09 -7.53 -23.35
CA HIS A 112 12.68 -7.16 -22.08
C HIS A 112 11.62 -6.87 -21.02
N VAL A 113 10.56 -6.11 -21.35
CA VAL A 113 9.42 -5.88 -20.45
C VAL A 113 8.75 -7.21 -20.06
N ALA A 114 8.56 -8.13 -21.01
CA ALA A 114 8.02 -9.47 -20.76
C ALA A 114 8.92 -10.28 -19.80
N ASN A 115 10.24 -10.25 -20.01
CA ASN A 115 11.19 -10.95 -19.14
C ASN A 115 11.16 -10.41 -17.70
N CYS A 116 11.16 -9.09 -17.51
CA CYS A 116 11.02 -8.48 -16.18
C CYS A 116 9.67 -8.84 -15.54
N TYR A 117 8.60 -8.96 -16.33
CA TYR A 117 7.30 -9.38 -15.83
C TYR A 117 7.31 -10.84 -15.35
N VAL A 118 7.94 -11.76 -16.10
CA VAL A 118 8.11 -13.16 -15.69
C VAL A 118 8.95 -13.27 -14.42
N GLU A 119 10.06 -12.52 -14.34
CA GLU A 119 10.87 -12.44 -13.13
C GLU A 119 10.03 -12.00 -11.92
N GLY A 120 9.12 -11.03 -12.12
CA GLY A 120 8.18 -10.61 -11.09
C GLY A 120 7.15 -11.65 -10.69
N LEU A 121 6.64 -12.44 -11.63
CA LEU A 121 5.77 -13.57 -11.31
C LEU A 121 6.52 -14.61 -10.44
N CYS A 122 7.78 -14.90 -10.78
CA CYS A 122 8.63 -15.78 -9.97
C CYS A 122 8.92 -15.20 -8.59
N TRP A 123 9.18 -13.89 -8.51
CA TRP A 123 9.38 -13.18 -7.25
C TRP A 123 8.12 -13.28 -6.36
N VAL A 124 6.94 -13.01 -6.91
CA VAL A 124 5.66 -13.10 -6.19
C VAL A 124 5.41 -14.52 -5.72
N LEU A 125 5.56 -15.52 -6.60
CA LEU A 125 5.35 -16.91 -6.22
C LEU A 125 6.29 -17.32 -5.07
N ARG A 126 7.56 -16.94 -5.14
CA ARG A 126 8.53 -17.22 -4.07
C ARG A 126 8.21 -16.45 -2.80
N TYR A 127 7.76 -15.20 -2.88
CA TYR A 127 7.33 -14.38 -1.75
C TYR A 127 6.24 -15.10 -0.92
N TYR A 128 5.22 -15.63 -1.59
CA TYR A 128 4.11 -16.32 -0.91
C TYR A 128 4.50 -17.67 -0.31
N TYR A 129 5.35 -18.46 -0.98
CA TYR A 129 5.63 -19.84 -0.55
C TYR A 129 6.91 -20.00 0.27
N GLN A 130 7.89 -19.12 0.09
CA GLN A 130 9.23 -19.23 0.69
C GLN A 130 9.70 -17.93 1.36
N GLY A 131 8.87 -16.89 1.39
CA GLY A 131 9.23 -15.56 1.87
C GLY A 131 9.97 -14.71 0.83
N CYS A 132 10.26 -13.46 1.20
CA CYS A 132 10.88 -12.47 0.31
C CYS A 132 12.24 -12.95 -0.18
N CYS A 133 12.37 -13.11 -1.50
CA CYS A 133 13.62 -13.55 -2.14
C CYS A 133 14.52 -12.40 -2.59
N SER A 134 13.98 -11.21 -2.79
CA SER A 134 14.77 -10.00 -3.02
C SER A 134 14.03 -8.77 -2.50
N TRP A 135 14.62 -8.04 -1.56
CA TRP A 135 14.12 -6.77 -1.05
C TRP A 135 14.41 -5.59 -1.98
N LYS A 136 15.31 -5.76 -2.96
CA LYS A 136 15.69 -4.75 -3.95
C LYS A 136 14.94 -4.87 -5.27
N TRP A 137 14.46 -6.08 -5.60
CA TRP A 137 13.82 -6.32 -6.88
C TRP A 137 12.49 -5.58 -6.97
N TYR A 138 12.25 -4.95 -8.12
CA TYR A 138 10.98 -4.33 -8.48
C TYR A 138 10.74 -4.47 -9.99
N PHE A 139 9.50 -4.31 -10.44
CA PHE A 139 9.17 -4.27 -11.86
C PHE A 139 9.37 -2.84 -12.39
N PRO A 140 10.35 -2.57 -13.29
CA PRO A 140 10.77 -1.22 -13.62
C PRO A 140 9.94 -0.56 -14.73
N PHE A 141 8.65 -0.89 -14.82
CA PHE A 141 7.73 -0.31 -15.79
C PHE A 141 6.36 -0.03 -15.17
N HIS A 142 5.71 1.04 -15.62
CA HIS A 142 4.37 1.41 -15.16
C HIS A 142 3.25 0.53 -15.76
N TYR A 143 3.54 -0.15 -16.87
CA TYR A 143 2.55 -0.92 -17.63
C TYR A 143 3.05 -2.34 -17.90
N SER A 144 2.10 -3.27 -18.05
CA SER A 144 2.41 -4.66 -18.38
C SER A 144 2.66 -4.84 -19.89
N PRO A 145 3.40 -5.88 -20.30
CA PRO A 145 3.45 -6.29 -21.71
C PRO A 145 2.16 -7.03 -22.09
N PHE A 146 1.95 -7.33 -23.38
CA PHE A 146 0.87 -8.23 -23.77
C PHE A 146 1.25 -9.69 -23.62
N ALA A 147 0.26 -10.57 -23.44
CA ALA A 147 0.46 -12.03 -23.39
C ALA A 147 1.25 -12.56 -24.60
N SER A 148 1.03 -11.97 -25.79
CA SER A 148 1.76 -12.32 -27.02
C SER A 148 3.27 -11.96 -27.02
N ASP A 149 3.75 -11.17 -26.06
CA ASP A 149 5.17 -10.81 -25.92
C ASP A 149 5.96 -11.78 -25.05
N PHE A 150 5.28 -12.71 -24.37
CA PHE A 150 5.91 -13.75 -23.55
C PHE A 150 6.42 -14.90 -24.43
N LEU A 151 7.52 -14.65 -25.12
CA LEU A 151 8.18 -15.62 -26.00
C LEU A 151 9.38 -16.27 -25.29
N ASN A 152 9.51 -17.59 -25.43
CA ASN A 152 10.65 -18.38 -24.91
C ASN A 152 10.96 -18.15 -23.42
N ILE A 153 9.93 -17.92 -22.59
CA ILE A 153 10.10 -17.62 -21.16
C ILE A 153 10.74 -18.78 -20.37
N GLY A 154 10.69 -20.01 -20.90
CA GLY A 154 11.34 -21.18 -20.30
C GLY A 154 12.87 -21.12 -20.31
N ASP A 155 13.45 -20.30 -21.21
CA ASP A 155 14.90 -20.10 -21.30
C ASP A 155 15.40 -18.97 -20.37
N LEU A 156 14.47 -18.25 -19.72
CA LEU A 156 14.80 -17.13 -18.86
C LEU A 156 15.47 -17.61 -17.58
N LYS A 157 16.68 -17.09 -17.33
CA LYS A 157 17.42 -17.36 -16.10
C LYS A 157 16.96 -16.39 -15.02
N ILE A 158 16.15 -16.88 -14.09
CA ILE A 158 15.73 -16.14 -12.91
C ILE A 158 16.70 -16.41 -11.77
N ASP A 159 17.36 -15.36 -11.27
CA ASP A 159 18.32 -15.46 -10.19
C ASP A 159 18.02 -14.44 -9.08
N PHE A 160 17.67 -14.97 -7.90
CA PHE A 160 17.53 -14.21 -6.66
C PHE A 160 18.48 -14.77 -5.59
N SER A 161 19.72 -15.08 -5.99
CA SER A 161 20.78 -15.56 -5.10
C SER A 161 21.44 -14.45 -4.30
N GLU A 162 21.36 -13.19 -4.76
CA GLU A 162 21.83 -12.02 -4.01
C GLU A 162 21.11 -11.93 -2.66
N LYS A 163 21.88 -11.92 -1.58
CA LYS A 163 21.35 -11.67 -0.25
C LYS A 163 21.03 -10.19 -0.12
N THR A 164 19.74 -9.89 -0.05
CA THR A 164 19.22 -8.54 0.16
C THR A 164 18.55 -8.45 1.53
N GLN A 165 18.45 -7.24 2.06
CA GLN A 165 17.84 -6.95 3.35
C GLN A 165 16.82 -5.81 3.19
N PRO A 166 15.82 -5.71 4.09
CA PRO A 166 14.97 -4.54 4.13
C PRO A 166 15.80 -3.26 4.29
N ILE A 167 15.41 -2.19 3.60
CA ILE A 167 15.93 -0.85 3.85
C ILE A 167 15.45 -0.35 5.22
N LYS A 168 16.18 0.58 5.83
CA LYS A 168 15.85 1.06 7.17
C LYS A 168 14.56 1.89 7.17
N PRO A 169 13.84 2.01 8.30
CA PRO A 169 12.56 2.69 8.35
C PRO A 169 12.59 4.12 7.78
N LEU A 170 13.58 4.93 8.13
CA LEU A 170 13.65 6.31 7.64
C LEU A 170 14.05 6.38 6.15
N GLU A 171 14.92 5.49 5.68
CA GLU A 171 15.28 5.38 4.26
C GLU A 171 14.03 5.02 3.44
N GLN A 172 13.24 4.07 3.94
CA GLN A 172 11.96 3.70 3.35
C GLN A 172 10.97 4.85 3.32
N LEU A 173 10.91 5.67 4.37
CA LEU A 173 10.05 6.86 4.37
C LEU A 173 10.47 7.87 3.31
N MET A 174 11.77 8.08 3.10
CA MET A 174 12.27 8.91 2.00
C MET A 174 11.84 8.36 0.64
N SER A 175 11.90 7.04 0.45
CA SER A 175 11.51 6.41 -0.82
C SER A 175 10.00 6.43 -1.12
N VAL A 176 9.12 6.60 -0.12
CA VAL A 176 7.66 6.48 -0.33
C VAL A 176 6.87 7.75 -0.06
N PHE A 177 7.39 8.68 0.76
CA PHE A 177 6.62 9.86 1.11
C PHE A 177 6.71 10.94 0.03
N PRO A 178 5.59 11.63 -0.26
CA PRO A 178 5.64 12.88 -0.98
C PRO A 178 6.21 13.97 -0.05
N ALA A 179 6.77 15.03 -0.63
CA ALA A 179 7.31 16.18 0.11
C ALA A 179 6.32 16.77 1.12
N ALA A 180 5.00 16.76 0.81
CA ALA A 180 3.96 17.23 1.72
C ALA A 180 3.89 16.48 3.08
N SER A 181 4.45 15.27 3.16
CA SER A 181 4.52 14.45 4.38
C SER A 181 5.88 14.51 5.09
N SER A 182 6.76 15.44 4.71
CA SER A 182 8.13 15.51 5.23
C SER A 182 8.23 15.75 6.74
N LYS A 183 7.16 16.25 7.38
CA LYS A 183 7.07 16.44 8.84
C LYS A 183 7.28 15.16 9.67
N HIS A 184 7.19 13.99 9.04
CA HIS A 184 7.38 12.68 9.67
C HIS A 184 8.84 12.19 9.62
N LEU A 185 9.72 12.94 8.96
CA LEU A 185 11.14 12.66 8.84
C LEU A 185 11.97 13.57 9.77
N PRO A 186 13.24 13.20 10.05
CA PRO A 186 14.20 14.10 10.65
C PRO A 186 14.29 15.42 9.87
N LYS A 187 14.50 16.54 10.56
CA LYS A 187 14.49 17.88 9.93
C LYS A 187 15.53 18.00 8.81
N SER A 188 16.72 17.41 8.98
CA SER A 188 17.78 17.43 7.97
C SER A 188 17.41 16.62 6.72
N TRP A 189 16.71 15.48 6.89
CA TRP A 189 16.26 14.62 5.80
C TRP A 189 15.07 15.24 5.06
N ALA A 190 14.12 15.81 5.82
CA ALA A 190 12.97 16.53 5.28
C ALA A 190 13.37 17.68 4.34
N ALA A 191 14.51 18.34 4.61
CA ALA A 191 15.03 19.41 3.75
C ALA A 191 15.37 18.93 2.33
N LEU A 192 15.82 17.67 2.17
CA LEU A 192 16.15 17.09 0.87
C LEU A 192 14.93 16.98 -0.07
N MET A 193 13.70 16.97 0.49
CA MET A 193 12.45 16.87 -0.27
C MET A 193 11.87 18.21 -0.73
N HIS A 194 12.36 19.35 -0.21
CA HIS A 194 11.73 20.66 -0.42
C HIS A 194 12.65 21.72 -1.03
N ASP A 195 13.96 21.57 -0.89
CA ASP A 195 14.90 22.68 -1.11
C ASP A 195 15.61 22.59 -2.47
N PRO A 196 15.25 23.43 -3.46
CA PRO A 196 16.06 23.62 -4.67
C PRO A 196 17.20 24.64 -4.47
N VAL A 197 17.31 25.29 -3.31
CA VAL A 197 18.20 26.45 -3.04
C VAL A 197 19.30 26.15 -2.01
N ARG A 198 19.23 25.06 -1.23
CA ARG A 198 20.45 24.35 -0.82
C ARG A 198 21.04 23.76 -2.08
N ASP A 199 22.07 24.42 -2.63
CA ASP A 199 22.83 24.03 -3.82
C ASP A 199 22.96 22.50 -3.91
N ASN A 200 22.18 21.87 -4.80
CA ASN A 200 22.21 20.45 -5.17
C ASN A 200 21.55 19.43 -4.21
N SER A 201 20.25 19.53 -3.85
CA SER A 201 19.54 18.29 -3.48
C SER A 201 19.60 17.34 -4.67
N THR A 202 20.46 16.32 -4.59
CA THR A 202 20.76 15.38 -5.68
C THR A 202 19.61 14.42 -5.96
N ILE A 203 18.50 14.53 -5.22
CA ILE A 203 17.34 13.64 -5.28
C ILE A 203 16.00 14.39 -5.37
N ILE A 204 16.00 15.70 -5.58
CA ILE A 204 14.75 16.50 -5.65
C ILE A 204 13.83 16.06 -6.78
N ASP A 205 14.39 15.51 -7.86
CA ASP A 205 13.66 14.93 -9.00
C ASP A 205 12.76 13.76 -8.61
N MET A 206 13.01 13.11 -7.47
CA MET A 206 12.18 12.02 -6.93
C MET A 206 10.89 12.53 -6.27
N TYR A 207 10.76 13.83 -5.99
CA TYR A 207 9.65 14.43 -5.25
C TYR A 207 8.88 15.49 -6.05
N PRO A 208 8.26 15.12 -7.19
CA PRO A 208 7.50 16.08 -7.99
C PRO A 208 6.29 16.61 -7.20
N SER A 209 6.01 17.91 -7.35
CA SER A 209 4.84 18.55 -6.73
C SER A 209 3.52 18.21 -7.44
N ASP A 210 3.60 17.77 -8.69
CA ASP A 210 2.46 17.34 -9.51
C ASP A 210 2.90 16.17 -10.42
N PHE A 211 1.96 15.27 -10.72
CA PHE A 211 2.24 14.07 -11.52
C PHE A 211 1.02 13.66 -12.34
N LYS A 212 1.27 12.96 -13.45
CA LYS A 212 0.20 12.51 -14.35
C LYS A 212 -0.41 11.20 -13.84
N VAL A 213 -1.74 11.13 -13.86
CA VAL A 213 -2.49 9.88 -13.70
C VAL A 213 -3.07 9.47 -15.05
N ASP A 214 -2.65 8.32 -15.55
CA ASP A 214 -3.22 7.73 -16.76
C ASP A 214 -4.38 6.78 -16.39
N LEU A 215 -5.61 7.15 -16.76
CA LEU A 215 -6.79 6.32 -16.50
C LEU A 215 -6.71 4.95 -17.17
N ASN A 216 -5.97 4.80 -18.28
CA ASN A 216 -5.73 3.53 -18.95
C ASN A 216 -7.02 2.69 -19.17
N GLY A 217 -8.08 3.33 -19.66
CA GLY A 217 -9.39 2.71 -19.89
C GLY A 217 -10.22 2.45 -18.64
N LYS A 218 -9.83 2.99 -17.48
CA LYS A 218 -10.58 2.91 -16.22
C LYS A 218 -11.43 4.15 -15.99
N LYS A 219 -12.49 3.99 -15.20
CA LYS A 219 -13.47 5.05 -14.95
C LYS A 219 -13.01 6.06 -13.89
N TYR A 220 -12.27 5.60 -12.89
CA TYR A 220 -11.93 6.42 -11.73
C TYR A 220 -10.42 6.60 -11.58
N ALA A 221 -9.99 7.78 -11.15
CA ALA A 221 -8.57 8.12 -11.00
C ALA A 221 -7.79 7.16 -10.09
N TRP A 222 -8.41 6.62 -9.03
CA TRP A 222 -7.79 5.63 -8.13
C TRP A 222 -7.52 4.27 -8.78
N GLN A 223 -8.09 4.01 -9.96
CA GLN A 223 -7.79 2.83 -10.79
C GLN A 223 -6.72 3.12 -11.85
N GLY A 224 -6.40 4.41 -12.04
CA GLY A 224 -5.41 4.85 -13.02
C GLY A 224 -3.98 4.55 -12.57
N VAL A 225 -3.08 4.61 -13.53
CA VAL A 225 -1.64 4.44 -13.33
C VAL A 225 -1.05 5.80 -12.96
N VAL A 226 -0.47 5.89 -11.78
CA VAL A 226 0.28 7.06 -11.32
C VAL A 226 1.66 7.02 -11.96
N LEU A 227 2.00 8.04 -12.74
CA LEU A 227 3.28 8.14 -13.45
C LEU A 227 4.28 8.96 -12.64
N LEU A 228 4.99 8.27 -11.75
CA LEU A 228 6.07 8.83 -10.94
C LEU A 228 7.42 8.34 -11.46
N PRO A 229 8.49 9.13 -11.30
CA PRO A 229 9.84 8.59 -11.49
C PRO A 229 10.10 7.46 -10.48
N PHE A 230 10.76 6.39 -10.93
CA PHE A 230 11.24 5.37 -10.01
C PHE A 230 12.38 5.94 -9.17
N VAL A 231 12.38 5.63 -7.87
CA VAL A 231 13.44 6.05 -6.94
C VAL A 231 14.73 5.31 -7.28
N ASP A 232 15.80 6.08 -7.49
CA ASP A 232 17.16 5.55 -7.60
C ASP A 232 17.73 5.34 -6.18
N ALA A 233 17.79 4.08 -5.77
CA ALA A 233 18.22 3.72 -4.42
C ALA A 233 19.68 4.09 -4.14
N GLU A 234 20.57 4.07 -5.14
CA GLU A 234 21.98 4.41 -4.95
C GLU A 234 22.12 5.91 -4.72
N ARG A 235 21.50 6.74 -5.58
CA ARG A 235 21.47 8.20 -5.41
C ARG A 235 20.81 8.62 -4.10
N LEU A 236 19.74 7.93 -3.69
CA LEU A 236 19.09 8.20 -2.41
C LEU A 236 20.03 7.92 -1.24
N ASN A 237 20.71 6.78 -1.24
CA ASN A 237 21.63 6.43 -0.16
C ASN A 237 22.80 7.42 -0.08
N GLU A 238 23.40 7.80 -1.21
CA GLU A 238 24.48 8.79 -1.27
C GLU A 238 24.05 10.14 -0.66
N ALA A 239 22.85 10.62 -0.99
CA ALA A 239 22.32 11.87 -0.41
C ALA A 239 22.07 11.75 1.11
N LEU A 240 21.66 10.56 1.58
CA LEU A 240 21.39 10.32 2.99
C LEU A 240 22.66 10.19 3.84
N GLU A 241 23.78 9.74 3.26
CA GLU A 241 25.06 9.64 3.97
C GLU A 241 25.51 10.98 4.57
N GLU A 242 25.26 12.10 3.89
CA GLU A 242 25.62 13.44 4.35
C GLU A 242 24.83 13.89 5.58
N VAL A 243 23.58 13.43 5.72
CA VAL A 243 22.64 13.84 6.78
C VAL A 243 22.39 12.75 7.83
N TYR A 244 23.01 11.58 7.67
CA TYR A 244 22.94 10.48 8.62
C TYR A 244 23.51 10.84 10.02
N PRO A 245 24.63 11.59 10.11
CA PRO A 245 25.17 12.03 11.40
C PRO A 245 24.24 12.94 12.21
N ASP A 246 23.29 13.62 11.55
CA ASP A 246 22.39 14.60 12.18
C ASP A 246 21.27 13.96 13.00
N LEU A 247 21.07 12.64 12.90
CA LEU A 247 20.01 11.94 13.62
C LEU A 247 20.19 12.11 15.13
N THR A 248 19.10 12.33 15.85
CA THR A 248 19.08 12.25 17.32
C THR A 248 19.16 10.79 17.79
N GLU A 249 19.35 10.56 19.09
CA GLU A 249 19.36 9.20 19.65
C GLU A 249 18.01 8.49 19.47
N GLU A 250 16.89 9.20 19.66
CA GLU A 250 15.55 8.67 19.41
C GLU A 250 15.36 8.30 17.93
N GLU A 251 15.85 9.16 17.03
CA GLU A 251 15.73 8.92 15.59
C GLU A 251 16.60 7.75 15.13
N ARG A 252 17.79 7.57 15.71
CA ARG A 252 18.61 6.38 15.50
C ARG A 252 17.90 5.13 16.01
N PHE A 253 17.26 5.20 17.17
CA PHE A 253 16.54 4.08 17.76
C PHE A 253 15.37 3.63 16.86
N ARG A 254 14.50 4.56 16.41
CA ARG A 254 13.38 4.22 15.51
C ARG A 254 13.81 3.83 14.10
N ASN A 255 15.05 4.12 13.70
CA ASN A 255 15.64 3.70 12.42
C ASN A 255 16.34 2.33 12.50
N SER A 256 16.20 1.62 13.62
CA SER A 256 16.74 0.27 13.81
C SER A 256 15.65 -0.80 13.65
N GLN A 257 16.07 -2.03 13.35
CA GLN A 257 15.16 -3.17 13.31
C GLN A 257 14.90 -3.68 14.73
N GLY A 258 13.63 -3.67 15.15
CA GLY A 258 13.19 -4.26 16.42
C GLY A 258 12.93 -5.77 16.33
N ASN A 259 12.66 -6.37 17.50
CA ASN A 259 12.26 -7.78 17.62
C ASN A 259 10.76 -7.89 17.97
N ASP A 260 10.16 -9.04 17.67
CA ASP A 260 8.80 -9.34 18.07
C ASP A 260 8.73 -9.50 19.60
N VAL A 261 7.64 -9.08 20.25
CA VAL A 261 7.50 -9.17 21.71
C VAL A 261 6.43 -10.21 22.09
N LEU A 262 6.81 -11.15 22.95
CA LEU A 262 5.93 -12.18 23.49
C LEU A 262 5.46 -11.79 24.90
N PHE A 263 4.16 -11.86 25.14
CA PHE A 263 3.51 -11.54 26.42
C PHE A 263 3.02 -12.82 27.07
N ILE A 264 3.46 -13.09 28.30
CA ILE A 264 3.08 -14.30 29.03
C ILE A 264 2.55 -13.95 30.42
N SER A 265 1.32 -14.41 30.70
CA SER A 265 0.68 -14.23 32.00
C SER A 265 1.39 -15.07 33.08
N SER A 266 1.42 -14.56 34.31
CA SER A 266 1.85 -15.28 35.51
C SER A 266 1.10 -16.58 35.77
N LYS A 267 -0.06 -16.77 35.14
CA LYS A 267 -0.87 -18.00 35.22
C LYS A 267 -0.55 -19.02 34.13
N HIS A 268 0.32 -18.69 33.17
CA HIS A 268 0.65 -19.57 32.06
C HIS A 268 1.68 -20.62 32.48
N GLU A 269 1.60 -21.84 31.94
CA GLU A 269 2.50 -22.96 32.29
C GLU A 269 3.97 -22.62 32.03
N ALA A 270 4.25 -21.89 30.94
CA ALA A 270 5.60 -21.42 30.60
C ALA A 270 6.15 -20.30 31.51
N PHE A 271 5.34 -19.74 32.42
CA PHE A 271 5.75 -18.58 33.22
C PHE A 271 7.00 -18.85 34.07
N GLY A 272 7.06 -19.99 34.76
CA GLY A 272 8.20 -20.32 35.61
C GLY A 272 9.51 -20.43 34.83
N PHE A 273 9.47 -21.04 33.64
CA PHE A 273 10.62 -21.08 32.73
C PHE A 273 11.06 -19.67 32.34
N ILE A 274 10.12 -18.82 31.93
CA ILE A 274 10.41 -17.46 31.48
C ILE A 274 10.93 -16.57 32.59
N GLN A 275 10.36 -16.68 33.78
CA GLN A 275 10.82 -15.94 34.95
C GLN A 275 12.28 -16.30 35.26
N SER A 276 12.66 -17.57 35.14
CA SER A 276 14.05 -18.01 35.36
C SER A 276 15.06 -17.40 34.38
N ILE A 277 14.62 -16.99 33.17
CA ILE A 277 15.48 -16.29 32.20
C ILE A 277 15.90 -14.91 32.75
N TYR A 278 15.00 -14.21 33.43
CA TYR A 278 15.28 -12.91 34.04
C TYR A 278 16.05 -12.99 35.36
N GLU A 279 15.96 -14.13 36.06
CA GLU A 279 16.70 -14.37 37.31
C GLU A 279 18.12 -14.90 37.06
N GLY A 280 18.37 -15.50 35.90
CA GLY A 280 19.69 -15.99 35.50
C GLY A 280 20.57 -14.93 34.83
N ASP A 281 21.84 -15.27 34.65
CA ASP A 281 22.83 -14.44 33.91
C ASP A 281 22.78 -14.74 32.41
N PHE A 282 21.58 -14.70 31.82
CA PHE A 282 21.37 -14.93 30.39
C PHE A 282 21.47 -13.60 29.63
N ASN A 283 22.72 -13.16 29.42
CA ASN A 283 23.05 -11.91 28.73
C ASN A 283 22.68 -11.96 27.24
N ASP A 284 21.50 -11.48 26.88
CA ASP A 284 21.06 -11.24 25.48
C ASP A 284 21.06 -12.47 24.54
N GLU A 285 21.26 -13.68 25.06
CA GLU A 285 21.29 -14.92 24.28
C GLU A 285 19.88 -15.42 23.94
N TRP A 286 19.70 -15.93 22.71
CA TRP A 286 18.45 -16.54 22.27
C TRP A 286 18.29 -17.97 22.80
N LEU A 287 17.22 -18.22 23.56
CA LEU A 287 16.88 -19.52 24.13
C LEU A 287 15.68 -20.14 23.42
N ASN A 288 15.75 -21.44 23.10
CA ASN A 288 14.60 -22.15 22.54
C ASN A 288 13.57 -22.44 23.63
N MET A 289 12.33 -22.00 23.40
CA MET A 289 11.21 -22.41 24.25
C MET A 289 10.84 -23.87 23.99
N ASP A 290 10.59 -24.62 25.06
CA ASP A 290 10.01 -25.95 24.95
C ASP A 290 8.56 -25.83 24.43
N PRO A 291 8.25 -26.39 23.23
CA PRO A 291 6.89 -26.35 22.69
C PRO A 291 5.85 -27.03 23.57
N SER A 292 6.25 -27.96 24.45
CA SER A 292 5.34 -28.62 25.40
C SER A 292 4.70 -27.63 26.37
N LEU A 293 5.44 -26.58 26.77
CA LEU A 293 4.98 -25.53 27.69
C LEU A 293 4.04 -24.51 27.02
N CYS A 294 3.98 -24.51 25.69
CA CYS A 294 3.22 -23.53 24.90
C CYS A 294 2.31 -24.18 23.85
N LYS A 295 1.80 -25.38 24.15
CA LYS A 295 0.82 -26.09 23.31
C LYS A 295 1.26 -26.22 21.84
N GLY A 296 2.55 -26.46 21.64
CA GLY A 296 3.18 -26.65 20.32
C GLY A 296 3.79 -25.40 19.69
N ILE A 297 3.70 -24.23 20.32
CA ILE A 297 4.40 -23.02 19.84
C ILE A 297 5.90 -23.19 20.02
N SER A 298 6.66 -23.05 18.92
CA SER A 298 8.12 -23.11 18.93
C SER A 298 8.70 -21.75 18.56
N LEU A 299 9.33 -21.11 19.54
CA LEU A 299 9.94 -19.79 19.43
C LEU A 299 11.31 -19.80 20.13
N MET A 300 12.18 -18.89 19.70
CA MET A 300 13.34 -18.47 20.47
C MET A 300 12.95 -17.22 21.25
N VAL A 301 13.43 -17.09 22.48
CA VAL A 301 13.16 -15.94 23.35
C VAL A 301 14.40 -15.46 24.07
N LYS A 302 14.41 -14.18 24.45
CA LYS A 302 15.42 -13.58 25.32
C LYS A 302 14.83 -12.41 26.13
N PRO A 303 15.54 -11.89 27.16
CA PRO A 303 15.06 -10.74 27.93
C PRO A 303 14.71 -9.53 27.06
N TYR A 304 13.65 -8.81 27.45
CA TYR A 304 13.24 -7.55 26.83
C TYR A 304 13.63 -6.37 27.72
N ASN A 305 14.36 -5.42 27.14
CA ASN A 305 14.95 -4.30 27.90
C ASN A 305 13.91 -3.36 28.52
N PHE A 306 12.71 -3.25 27.94
CA PHE A 306 11.64 -2.38 28.45
C PHE A 306 10.58 -3.16 29.24
N HIS A 307 10.90 -4.37 29.72
CA HIS A 307 9.95 -5.13 30.53
C HIS A 307 9.65 -4.42 31.86
N VAL A 308 8.40 -4.50 32.30
CA VAL A 308 7.98 -4.11 33.64
C VAL A 308 7.79 -5.37 34.46
N PRO A 309 8.52 -5.58 35.58
CA PRO A 309 8.41 -6.79 36.37
C PRO A 309 6.98 -7.06 36.87
N VAL A 310 6.68 -8.34 37.09
CA VAL A 310 5.41 -8.75 37.70
C VAL A 310 5.25 -8.09 39.08
N GLY A 311 4.04 -7.63 39.37
CA GLY A 311 3.69 -6.90 40.59
C GLY A 311 4.00 -5.41 40.56
N LYS A 312 4.67 -4.90 39.51
CA LYS A 312 4.90 -3.45 39.32
C LYS A 312 3.78 -2.82 38.50
N THR A 313 3.72 -1.50 38.53
CA THR A 313 2.75 -0.71 37.75
C THR A 313 3.28 -0.48 36.34
N VAL A 314 2.45 -0.76 35.34
CA VAL A 314 2.70 -0.35 33.94
C VAL A 314 1.96 0.96 33.74
N HIS A 315 2.72 2.04 33.53
CA HIS A 315 2.14 3.34 33.27
C HIS A 315 1.53 3.41 31.87
N SER A 316 0.34 3.99 31.78
CA SER A 316 -0.34 4.17 30.51
C SER A 316 0.37 5.25 29.68
N PRO A 317 0.71 4.98 28.41
CA PRO A 317 1.23 6.02 27.51
C PRO A 317 0.13 6.99 27.05
N LEU A 318 -1.13 6.69 27.35
CA LEU A 318 -2.31 7.46 26.93
C LEU A 318 -2.94 8.13 28.15
N PRO A 319 -3.06 9.48 28.18
CA PRO A 319 -3.60 10.22 29.33
C PRO A 319 -5.01 9.81 29.77
N GLN A 320 -5.80 9.26 28.85
CA GLN A 320 -7.18 8.83 29.08
C GLN A 320 -7.32 7.41 29.63
N CYS A 321 -6.22 6.65 29.69
CA CYS A 321 -6.22 5.26 30.11
C CYS A 321 -5.53 5.14 31.46
N ASN A 322 -6.14 4.40 32.39
CA ASN A 322 -5.55 4.17 33.71
C ASN A 322 -4.29 3.30 33.61
N ASP A 323 -3.38 3.51 34.56
CA ASP A 323 -2.24 2.64 34.77
C ASP A 323 -2.69 1.21 35.13
N VAL A 324 -1.91 0.22 34.70
CA VAL A 324 -2.12 -1.17 35.09
C VAL A 324 -1.31 -1.44 36.34
N GLU A 325 -1.96 -1.30 37.49
CA GLU A 325 -1.39 -1.67 38.78
C GLU A 325 -1.23 -3.19 38.90
N ASN A 326 -0.20 -3.63 39.63
CA ASN A 326 0.06 -5.04 39.92
C ASN A 326 0.10 -5.92 38.65
N ASN A 327 0.96 -5.57 37.70
CA ASN A 327 1.13 -6.27 36.43
C ASN A 327 1.32 -7.79 36.63
N HIS A 328 0.54 -8.61 35.92
CA HIS A 328 0.61 -10.07 35.96
C HIS A 328 1.15 -10.67 34.67
N CYS A 329 1.85 -9.89 33.86
CA CYS A 329 2.42 -10.32 32.59
C CYS A 329 3.92 -10.04 32.55
N ILE A 330 4.68 -10.97 31.98
CA ILE A 330 6.09 -10.77 31.65
C ILE A 330 6.23 -10.68 30.13
N LEU A 331 7.12 -9.81 29.67
CA LEU A 331 7.39 -9.59 28.25
C LEU A 331 8.74 -10.21 27.90
N LEU A 332 8.92 -10.69 26.68
CA LEU A 332 10.20 -11.16 26.14
C LEU A 332 10.34 -10.73 24.70
N GLU A 333 11.57 -10.61 24.22
CA GLU A 333 11.78 -10.63 22.78
C GLU A 333 11.63 -12.06 22.28
N SER A 334 11.08 -12.20 21.09
CA SER A 334 10.78 -13.47 20.46
C SER A 334 11.19 -13.48 19.00
N ALA A 335 11.57 -14.64 18.51
CA ALA A 335 11.89 -14.88 17.12
C ALA A 335 11.51 -16.30 16.72
N VAL A 336 11.06 -16.48 15.48
CA VAL A 336 10.86 -17.82 14.93
C VAL A 336 12.23 -18.39 14.55
N SER A 337 12.53 -19.62 14.98
CA SER A 337 13.73 -20.34 14.55
C SER A 337 13.64 -20.59 13.04
N ARG A 338 14.34 -19.77 12.25
CA ARG A 338 14.37 -19.90 10.79
C ARG A 338 15.20 -21.11 10.41
N ARG A 339 14.55 -22.23 10.14
CA ARG A 339 15.19 -23.36 9.47
C ARG A 339 15.33 -23.04 7.98
N LEU A 340 16.53 -23.19 7.44
CA LEU A 340 16.87 -23.01 6.01
C LEU A 340 16.28 -24.11 5.11
N HIS A 341 15.02 -24.48 5.31
CA HIS A 341 14.36 -25.56 4.58
C HIS A 341 13.35 -24.97 3.59
N LEU A 342 13.27 -25.58 2.40
CA LEU A 342 12.18 -25.32 1.46
C LEU A 342 10.86 -25.79 2.10
N PHE A 343 9.89 -24.89 2.17
CA PHE A 343 8.54 -25.22 2.63
C PHE A 343 7.76 -25.84 1.47
N TYR A 344 7.59 -27.15 1.49
CA TYR A 344 6.83 -27.86 0.47
C TYR A 344 5.33 -27.59 0.64
N SER A 345 4.65 -27.39 -0.48
CA SER A 345 3.19 -27.35 -0.53
C SER A 345 2.63 -28.76 -0.39
N SER A 346 2.51 -29.24 0.84
CA SER A 346 2.00 -30.58 1.16
C SER A 346 1.01 -30.53 2.32
N THR A 347 0.06 -31.47 2.30
CA THR A 347 -0.92 -31.63 3.38
C THR A 347 -0.32 -32.49 4.49
N ILE A 348 -0.33 -31.97 5.71
CA ILE A 348 0.17 -32.67 6.91
C ILE A 348 -0.96 -33.13 7.85
N TRP A 349 -2.23 -32.83 7.55
CA TRP A 349 -3.39 -33.09 8.41
C TRP A 349 -4.53 -33.83 7.71
N CYS A 350 -5.47 -34.34 8.51
CA CYS A 350 -6.72 -34.92 8.03
C CYS A 350 -7.62 -33.85 7.38
N ASN A 351 -8.27 -34.23 6.27
CA ASN A 351 -9.21 -33.33 5.59
C ASN A 351 -10.40 -33.02 6.50
N PRO A 352 -10.88 -31.76 6.55
CA PRO A 352 -12.12 -31.43 7.22
C PRO A 352 -13.27 -32.20 6.59
N LYS A 353 -14.37 -32.37 7.33
CA LYS A 353 -15.58 -33.00 6.80
C LYS A 353 -16.03 -32.26 5.53
N PRO A 354 -16.24 -32.95 4.39
CA PRO A 354 -16.71 -32.32 3.18
C PRO A 354 -18.03 -31.55 3.43
N VAL A 355 -18.07 -30.29 2.99
CA VAL A 355 -19.25 -29.41 3.15
C VAL A 355 -20.09 -29.29 1.88
N LEU A 356 -19.54 -29.73 0.73
CA LEU A 356 -20.24 -29.73 -0.56
C LEU A 356 -21.35 -30.78 -0.55
N LYS A 357 -22.58 -30.32 -0.80
CA LYS A 357 -23.77 -31.17 -0.94
C LYS A 357 -23.90 -31.64 -2.39
N PRO A 358 -24.63 -32.74 -2.65
CA PRO A 358 -24.91 -33.19 -4.02
C PRO A 358 -25.57 -32.14 -4.92
N LYS A 359 -26.29 -31.17 -4.34
CA LYS A 359 -26.89 -30.05 -5.09
C LYS A 359 -25.94 -28.88 -5.39
N ASP A 360 -24.79 -28.85 -4.72
CA ASP A 360 -23.71 -27.90 -5.01
C ASP A 360 -22.84 -28.45 -6.16
N TRP A 361 -23.03 -29.73 -6.50
CA TRP A 361 -22.54 -30.35 -7.70
C TRP A 361 -23.46 -30.01 -8.87
N ASP A 362 -22.84 -29.58 -9.97
CA ASP A 362 -23.51 -29.10 -11.17
C ASP A 362 -23.16 -30.08 -12.30
N ASP A 363 -24.14 -30.91 -12.69
CA ASP A 363 -23.96 -31.98 -13.68
C ASP A 363 -23.65 -31.45 -15.09
N ASP A 364 -23.93 -30.17 -15.38
CA ASP A 364 -23.55 -29.50 -16.64
C ASP A 364 -22.07 -29.08 -16.67
N ARG A 365 -21.33 -29.29 -15.57
CA ARG A 365 -19.87 -29.16 -15.58
C ARG A 365 -19.27 -30.48 -16.04
N ASP A 366 -18.79 -30.47 -17.27
CA ASP A 366 -18.09 -31.54 -18.00
C ASP A 366 -16.75 -31.99 -17.35
N GLY A 367 -16.68 -32.08 -16.01
CA GLY A 367 -15.48 -32.34 -15.20
C GLY A 367 -14.42 -31.23 -15.23
N ARG A 368 -14.57 -30.22 -16.09
CA ARG A 368 -13.64 -29.10 -16.22
C ARG A 368 -14.05 -27.97 -15.29
N TYR A 369 -13.35 -27.83 -14.17
CA TYR A 369 -13.42 -26.63 -13.34
C TYR A 369 -13.08 -25.39 -14.19
N ARG A 370 -14.06 -24.50 -14.40
CA ARG A 370 -13.80 -23.14 -14.85
C ARG A 370 -13.86 -22.22 -13.64
N PRO A 371 -12.76 -21.55 -13.26
CA PRO A 371 -12.83 -20.54 -12.20
C PRO A 371 -13.82 -19.45 -12.64
N VAL A 372 -14.78 -19.13 -11.78
CA VAL A 372 -15.64 -17.97 -11.97
C VAL A 372 -14.79 -16.74 -11.66
N THR A 373 -14.19 -16.13 -12.69
CA THR A 373 -13.49 -14.86 -12.54
C THR A 373 -14.50 -13.73 -12.64
N GLY A 374 -14.79 -13.08 -11.51
CA GLY A 374 -15.58 -11.85 -11.47
C GLY A 374 -16.47 -11.78 -10.24
N PHE A 375 -16.54 -10.60 -9.61
CA PHE A 375 -17.54 -10.30 -8.60
C PHE A 375 -18.92 -10.37 -9.25
N VAL A 376 -19.75 -11.31 -8.80
CA VAL A 376 -21.13 -11.44 -9.24
C VAL A 376 -21.87 -10.15 -8.88
N HIS A 377 -22.42 -9.46 -9.89
CA HIS A 377 -23.42 -8.42 -9.63
C HIS A 377 -24.62 -9.09 -8.96
N THR A 378 -24.74 -8.90 -7.65
CA THR A 378 -25.98 -9.20 -6.94
C THR A 378 -26.96 -8.09 -7.31
N THR A 379 -27.85 -8.38 -8.25
CA THR A 379 -29.09 -7.64 -8.42
C THR A 379 -29.95 -7.88 -7.18
N PHE A 380 -30.08 -6.85 -6.34
CA PHE A 380 -31.14 -6.75 -5.34
C PHE A 380 -32.39 -6.17 -5.97
#